data_AF-A0A3L7SV26-F1
#
_entry.id   AF-A0A3L7SV26-F1
#
_cell.length_a   1.000
_cell.length_b   1.000
_cell.length_c   1.000
_cell.angle_alpha   90.00
_cell.angle_beta   90.00
_cell.angle_gamma   90.00
#
_symmetry.space_group_name_H-M   'P 1'
#
loop_
_entity.id
_entity.type
_entity.pdbx_description
1 polymer ?
#
loop_
_entity_poly.entity_id
_entity_poly.type
_entity_poly.pdbx_seq_one_letter_code
_entity_poly.pdbx_strand_id
1 'polypeptide(L)'
;MKRITLLSFWVFFLAAKHCQGGVYGSLEKGLKGPESFSGFRLSLGELRGTEADDKTIPVEPGSLRADYLALRERLEKLPAPTPGEQMELAVARMRLGQPDAAMAQLERLVDREELPDQDRFLGMLNLAACYAAQATRQGDVAFLLRAVTTQRRALDAWPTNLEKAPKGWDFGVWRALLGAEEAQYRLWRSRLREGANTFATLKLEDLRGGPVPGFGKEYSAGPASPVFWREAIDDLALVQQMVLWNPTDNRLYWLYGEWLNARGEVASARVVLEELVDARRLRNFPDLVSHWQILRAAADAMQGAPKDQPAQSDATALSGAEAEKAPAGLELPNWRTLSVGLCLGVVVCLLAQMQWRSLNRRR
;
A
#
# COMPACT_ATOMS: atom_id res chain seq x y z
N MET A 1 31.25 -3.42 45.77
CA MET A 1 31.11 -2.41 44.69
C MET A 1 30.27 -3.02 43.58
N LYS A 2 29.00 -2.60 43.46
CA LYS A 2 28.05 -3.11 42.46
C LYS A 2 28.26 -2.31 41.16
N ARG A 3 28.60 -2.99 40.06
CA ARG A 3 28.61 -2.38 38.72
C ARG A 3 27.16 -2.20 38.27
N ILE A 4 26.78 -0.95 38.07
CA ILE A 4 25.50 -0.56 37.48
C ILE A 4 25.68 -0.67 35.97
N THR A 5 25.03 -1.67 35.37
CA THR A 5 24.88 -1.84 33.93
C THR A 5 23.87 -0.80 33.44
N LEU A 6 24.36 0.35 32.98
CA LEU A 6 23.53 1.44 32.46
C LEU A 6 23.40 1.33 30.93
N LEU A 7 22.14 1.22 30.50
CA LEU A 7 21.56 1.64 29.23
C LEU A 7 22.06 0.99 27.91
N SER A 8 21.39 -0.09 27.50
CA SER A 8 21.19 -0.47 26.09
C SER A 8 19.72 -0.40 25.69
N PHE A 9 19.03 0.66 26.13
CA PHE A 9 17.57 0.78 26.07
C PHE A 9 17.02 1.57 24.86
N TRP A 10 17.85 1.96 23.89
CA TRP A 10 17.48 3.00 22.91
C TRP A 10 17.15 2.52 21.49
N VAL A 11 17.44 1.27 21.09
CA VAL A 11 17.25 0.85 19.69
C VAL A 11 15.80 0.45 19.37
N PHE A 12 15.00 0.03 20.36
CA PHE A 12 13.60 -0.33 20.13
C PHE A 12 12.61 0.85 20.10
N PHE A 13 13.00 2.05 20.54
CA PHE A 13 12.07 3.17 20.69
C PHE A 13 11.77 3.92 19.38
N LEU A 14 12.56 3.74 18.32
CA LEU A 14 12.27 4.36 17.01
C LEU A 14 11.58 3.41 16.01
N ALA A 15 11.84 2.10 16.06
CA ALA A 15 11.16 1.13 15.18
C ALA A 15 9.65 1.06 15.46
N ALA A 16 9.29 1.22 16.72
CA ALA A 16 7.94 1.22 17.29
C ALA A 16 6.95 2.24 16.71
N LYS A 17 7.41 3.43 16.27
CA LYS A 17 6.51 4.49 15.75
C LYS A 17 6.10 4.28 14.29
N HIS A 18 6.71 3.30 13.62
CA HIS A 18 6.53 3.08 12.19
C HIS A 18 6.58 1.60 11.84
N CYS A 19 6.13 0.69 12.70
CA CYS A 19 6.01 -0.70 12.26
C CYS A 19 4.98 -0.79 11.15
N GLN A 20 5.29 -1.62 10.16
CA GLN A 20 4.72 -1.64 8.83
C GLN A 20 4.56 -3.08 8.41
N GLY A 21 3.39 -3.44 7.91
CA GLY A 21 3.06 -4.83 7.56
C GLY A 21 3.89 -5.36 6.40
N GLY A 22 3.76 -6.64 6.10
CA GLY A 22 4.56 -7.40 5.14
C GLY A 22 6.03 -7.53 5.56
N VAL A 23 6.71 -6.39 5.73
CA VAL A 23 8.13 -6.25 6.03
C VAL A 23 8.31 -5.25 7.17
N TYR A 24 8.65 -5.76 8.34
CA TYR A 24 8.84 -5.02 9.57
C TYR A 24 10.32 -4.73 9.80
N GLY A 25 10.76 -3.54 9.36
CA GLY A 25 12.10 -3.02 9.61
C GLY A 25 12.11 -1.50 9.77
N SER A 26 13.17 -0.98 10.39
CA SER A 26 13.30 0.42 10.80
C SER A 26 13.42 1.43 9.64
N LEU A 27 13.88 0.98 8.47
CA LEU A 27 14.02 1.79 7.26
C LEU A 27 12.80 1.74 6.34
N GLU A 28 11.85 0.86 6.61
CA GLU A 28 10.63 0.76 5.82
C GLU A 28 9.79 2.04 6.00
N LYS A 29 9.03 2.45 4.97
CA LYS A 29 8.06 3.57 5.05
C LYS A 29 6.62 3.07 4.97
N GLY A 30 5.83 3.43 5.99
CA GLY A 30 4.42 3.09 6.12
C GLY A 30 3.55 4.24 5.69
N LEU A 31 2.54 3.96 4.88
CA LEU A 31 1.61 4.98 4.42
C LEU A 31 0.64 5.34 5.54
N LYS A 32 0.67 6.59 5.96
CA LYS A 32 -0.35 7.18 6.84
C LYS A 32 -1.64 7.55 6.08
N GLY A 33 -1.59 7.46 4.75
CA GLY A 33 -2.64 7.82 3.80
C GLY A 33 -2.08 7.77 2.37
N PRO A 34 -2.91 8.04 1.35
CA PRO A 34 -2.46 7.95 -0.02
C PRO A 34 -1.44 9.06 -0.33
N GLU A 35 -0.32 8.67 -0.92
CA GLU A 35 0.69 9.61 -1.42
C GLU A 35 0.30 10.15 -2.79
N SER A 36 0.74 11.38 -3.09
CA SER A 36 0.68 11.92 -4.45
C SER A 36 1.44 11.01 -5.42
N PHE A 37 1.03 10.99 -6.69
CA PHE A 37 1.69 10.18 -7.73
C PHE A 37 3.22 10.37 -7.77
N SER A 38 3.69 11.62 -7.76
CA SER A 38 5.13 11.91 -7.81
C SER A 38 5.88 11.40 -6.58
N GLY A 39 5.31 11.62 -5.38
CA GLY A 39 5.91 11.14 -4.13
C GLY A 39 5.96 9.62 -4.07
N PHE A 40 4.86 8.97 -4.43
CA PHE A 40 4.77 7.52 -4.45
C PHE A 40 5.78 6.89 -5.42
N ARG A 41 5.95 7.46 -6.63
CA ARG A 41 6.94 6.97 -7.60
C ARG A 41 8.38 7.13 -7.12
N LEU A 42 8.68 8.20 -6.40
CA LEU A 42 10.00 8.38 -5.78
C LEU A 42 10.25 7.26 -4.76
N SER A 43 9.33 7.07 -3.81
CA SER A 43 9.41 6.01 -2.79
C SER A 43 9.55 4.62 -3.40
N LEU A 44 8.76 4.30 -4.43
CA LEU A 44 8.81 3.02 -5.14
C LEU A 44 10.12 2.86 -5.92
N GLY A 45 10.63 3.93 -6.54
CA GLY A 45 11.91 3.96 -7.23
C GLY A 45 13.09 3.66 -6.31
N GLU A 46 13.12 4.31 -5.13
CA GLU A 46 14.12 4.05 -4.08
C GLU A 46 14.13 2.57 -3.68
N LEU A 47 12.96 1.99 -3.41
CA LEU A 47 12.82 0.58 -3.03
C LEU A 47 13.24 -0.38 -4.15
N ARG A 48 12.90 -0.10 -5.40
CA ARG A 48 13.33 -0.95 -6.54
C ARG A 48 14.84 -0.89 -6.75
N GLY A 49 15.48 0.23 -6.40
CA GLY A 49 16.92 0.41 -6.48
C GLY A 49 17.71 -0.36 -5.41
N THR A 50 17.07 -0.85 -4.35
CA THR A 50 17.78 -1.54 -3.26
C THR A 50 18.34 -2.90 -3.64
N GLU A 51 17.83 -3.55 -4.70
CA GLU A 51 18.30 -4.87 -5.18
C GLU A 51 19.38 -4.79 -6.27
N ALA A 52 19.81 -3.59 -6.71
CA ALA A 52 20.82 -3.43 -7.74
C ALA A 52 22.11 -4.27 -7.47
N ASP A 53 22.87 -4.66 -8.49
CA ASP A 53 24.17 -5.29 -8.25
C ASP A 53 25.22 -4.21 -7.99
N ASP A 54 25.97 -4.32 -6.88
CA ASP A 54 27.09 -3.43 -6.51
C ASP A 54 28.11 -3.30 -7.64
N LYS A 55 28.23 -4.31 -8.50
CA LYS A 55 29.16 -4.33 -9.63
C LYS A 55 28.66 -3.57 -10.86
N THR A 56 27.37 -3.24 -10.92
CA THR A 56 26.73 -2.72 -12.14
C THR A 56 26.24 -1.28 -12.00
N ILE A 57 25.86 -0.86 -10.80
CA ILE A 57 25.31 0.47 -10.54
C ILE A 57 26.03 1.06 -9.33
N PRO A 58 26.76 2.17 -9.49
CA PRO A 58 27.36 2.88 -8.36
C PRO A 58 26.29 3.23 -7.31
N VAL A 59 26.57 2.94 -6.04
CA VAL A 59 25.65 3.27 -4.95
C VAL A 59 25.78 4.75 -4.62
N GLU A 60 24.69 5.50 -4.82
CA GLU A 60 24.65 6.91 -4.46
C GLU A 60 24.59 7.09 -2.92
N PRO A 61 25.42 7.98 -2.33
CA PRO A 61 25.36 8.30 -0.91
C PRO A 61 23.99 8.84 -0.50
N GLY A 62 23.44 8.36 0.61
CA GLY A 62 22.13 8.77 1.11
C GLY A 62 20.93 8.15 0.37
N SER A 63 21.17 7.23 -0.57
CA SER A 63 20.12 6.40 -1.14
C SER A 63 19.64 5.34 -0.13
N LEU A 64 18.40 4.89 -0.28
CA LEU A 64 17.83 3.83 0.56
C LEU A 64 18.67 2.54 0.52
N ARG A 65 19.30 2.24 -0.61
CA ARG A 65 20.24 1.11 -0.72
C ARG A 65 21.46 1.29 0.20
N ALA A 66 22.07 2.48 0.20
CA ALA A 66 23.20 2.79 1.07
C ALA A 66 22.82 2.61 2.54
N ASP A 67 21.61 3.03 2.92
CA ASP A 67 21.09 2.87 4.28
C ASP A 67 20.92 1.39 4.66
N TYR A 68 20.37 0.55 3.78
CA TYR A 68 20.28 -0.90 4.03
C TYR A 68 21.65 -1.58 4.10
N LEU A 69 22.61 -1.18 3.26
CA LEU A 69 23.98 -1.71 3.31
C LEU A 69 24.65 -1.36 4.65
N ALA A 70 24.55 -0.10 5.09
CA ALA A 70 25.07 0.35 6.37
C ALA A 70 24.37 -0.35 7.55
N LEU A 71 23.05 -0.55 7.47
CA LEU A 71 22.28 -1.28 8.48
C LEU A 71 22.75 -2.73 8.59
N ARG A 72 22.87 -3.44 7.45
CA ARG A 72 23.37 -4.83 7.41
C ARG A 72 24.77 -4.91 8.02
N GLU A 73 25.70 -4.07 7.58
CA GLU A 73 27.09 -4.08 8.06
C GLU A 73 27.16 -3.83 9.57
N ARG A 74 26.38 -2.87 10.08
CA ARG A 74 26.31 -2.57 11.51
C ARG A 74 25.81 -3.77 12.31
N LEU A 75 24.73 -4.41 11.85
CA LEU A 75 24.08 -5.51 12.57
C LEU A 75 24.89 -6.81 12.51
N GLU A 76 25.60 -7.08 11.41
CA GLU A 76 26.46 -8.26 11.25
C GLU A 76 27.69 -8.24 12.19
N LYS A 77 28.14 -7.04 12.57
CA LYS A 77 29.26 -6.87 13.51
C LYS A 77 28.87 -7.01 14.98
N LEU A 78 27.57 -7.12 15.29
CA LEU A 78 27.12 -7.28 16.67
C LEU A 78 27.45 -8.70 17.18
N PRO A 79 28.12 -8.83 18.34
CA PRO A 79 28.51 -10.15 18.85
C PRO A 79 27.32 -11.00 19.32
N ALA A 80 26.24 -10.36 19.77
CA ALA A 80 25.03 -11.01 20.26
C ALA A 80 23.80 -10.15 19.94
N PRO A 81 23.32 -10.15 18.68
CA PRO A 81 22.17 -9.34 18.28
C PRO A 81 20.89 -9.84 18.96
N THR A 82 20.10 -8.90 19.47
CA THR A 82 18.74 -9.16 19.99
C THR A 82 17.83 -9.75 18.92
N PRO A 83 16.69 -10.38 19.27
CA PRO A 83 15.70 -10.82 18.29
C PRO A 83 15.25 -9.73 17.32
N GLY A 84 15.00 -8.51 17.82
CA GLY A 84 14.67 -7.35 16.99
C GLY A 84 15.77 -7.02 15.98
N GLU A 85 17.03 -6.99 16.43
CA GLU A 85 18.18 -6.75 15.54
C GLU A 85 18.37 -7.88 14.51
N GLN A 86 18.06 -9.12 14.85
CA GLN A 86 18.03 -10.23 13.89
C GLN A 86 16.89 -10.05 12.87
N MET A 87 15.72 -9.55 13.27
CA MET A 87 14.64 -9.26 12.32
C MET A 87 15.03 -8.11 11.37
N GLU A 88 15.59 -7.02 11.90
CA GLU A 88 16.10 -5.88 11.11
C GLU A 88 17.16 -6.32 10.09
N LEU A 89 18.10 -7.17 10.51
CA LEU A 89 19.12 -7.72 9.61
C LEU A 89 18.50 -8.58 8.50
N ALA A 90 17.48 -9.36 8.81
CA ALA A 90 16.78 -10.17 7.81
C ALA A 90 16.05 -9.29 6.79
N VAL A 91 15.39 -8.23 7.23
CA VAL A 91 14.75 -7.24 6.33
C VAL A 91 15.78 -6.58 5.42
N ALA A 92 16.90 -6.12 5.98
CA ALA A 92 17.98 -5.52 5.18
C ALA A 92 18.50 -6.49 4.11
N ARG A 93 18.72 -7.75 4.47
CA ARG A 93 19.13 -8.80 3.51
C ARG A 93 18.09 -9.02 2.42
N MET A 94 16.81 -9.11 2.77
CA MET A 94 15.74 -9.29 1.80
C MET A 94 15.69 -8.11 0.81
N ARG A 95 15.73 -6.87 1.30
CA ARG A 95 15.73 -5.65 0.46
C ARG A 95 16.97 -5.52 -0.41
N LEU A 96 18.11 -6.07 0.02
CA LEU A 96 19.35 -6.16 -0.75
C LEU A 96 19.39 -7.37 -1.70
N GLY A 97 18.25 -8.04 -1.95
CA GLY A 97 18.16 -9.14 -2.91
C GLY A 97 18.75 -10.46 -2.38
N GLN A 98 18.85 -10.63 -1.07
CA GLN A 98 19.35 -11.83 -0.38
C GLN A 98 18.25 -12.55 0.45
N PRO A 99 17.09 -12.90 -0.14
CA PRO A 99 15.98 -13.51 0.60
C PRO A 99 16.34 -14.87 1.22
N ASP A 100 17.21 -15.68 0.60
CA ASP A 100 17.63 -16.97 1.14
C ASP A 100 18.33 -16.85 2.50
N ALA A 101 19.26 -15.90 2.61
CA ALA A 101 19.98 -15.62 3.86
C ALA A 101 19.04 -15.04 4.93
N ALA A 102 18.06 -14.24 4.53
CA ALA A 102 17.03 -13.72 5.43
C ALA A 102 16.12 -14.85 5.96
N MET A 103 15.64 -15.74 5.08
CA MET A 103 14.81 -16.89 5.43
C MET A 103 15.50 -17.82 6.42
N ALA A 104 16.71 -18.28 6.10
CA ALA A 104 17.45 -19.22 6.96
C ALA A 104 17.76 -18.64 8.35
N GLN A 105 17.85 -17.31 8.47
CA GLN A 105 17.96 -16.63 9.75
C GLN A 105 16.63 -16.58 10.49
N LEU A 106 15.56 -16.16 9.81
CA LEU A 106 14.24 -16.01 10.42
C LEU A 106 13.64 -17.34 10.84
N GLU A 107 13.78 -18.41 10.06
CA GLU A 107 13.37 -19.77 10.44
C GLU A 107 13.97 -20.16 11.80
N ARG A 108 15.29 -20.03 11.96
CA ARG A 108 15.99 -20.30 13.23
C ARG A 108 15.60 -19.37 14.37
N LEU A 109 15.14 -18.16 14.07
CA LEU A 109 14.70 -17.20 15.08
C LEU A 109 13.31 -17.56 15.59
N VAL A 110 12.34 -17.74 14.68
CA VAL A 110 10.93 -17.98 15.03
C VAL A 110 10.70 -19.33 15.69
N ASP A 111 11.63 -20.28 15.54
CA ASP A 111 11.57 -21.60 16.18
C ASP A 111 12.15 -21.63 17.61
N ARG A 112 12.77 -20.54 18.10
CA ARG A 112 13.30 -20.49 19.47
C ARG A 112 12.16 -20.51 20.48
N GLU A 113 12.22 -21.41 21.46
CA GLU A 113 11.20 -21.51 22.51
C GLU A 113 11.09 -20.22 23.34
N GLU A 114 12.24 -19.62 23.66
CA GLU A 114 12.34 -18.41 24.50
C GLU A 114 11.93 -17.11 23.80
N LEU A 115 11.61 -17.15 22.50
CA LEU A 115 11.23 -15.94 21.76
C LEU A 115 9.87 -15.43 22.25
N PRO A 116 9.76 -14.16 22.70
CA PRO A 116 8.48 -13.58 23.11
C PRO A 116 7.45 -13.64 21.98
N ASP A 117 6.17 -13.86 22.31
CA ASP A 117 5.10 -13.98 21.32
C ASP A 117 5.02 -12.77 20.37
N GLN A 118 5.25 -11.57 20.91
CA GLN A 118 5.29 -10.32 20.16
C GLN A 118 6.37 -10.32 19.07
N ASP A 119 7.56 -10.83 19.37
CA ASP A 119 8.64 -10.92 18.38
C ASP A 119 8.42 -12.09 17.42
N ARG A 120 7.81 -13.18 17.92
CA ARG A 120 7.52 -14.38 17.12
C ARG A 120 6.54 -14.08 15.99
N PHE A 121 5.44 -13.38 16.25
CA PHE A 121 4.47 -13.08 15.19
C PHE A 121 5.06 -12.11 14.14
N LEU A 122 5.80 -11.08 14.55
CA LEU A 122 6.50 -10.18 13.63
C LEU A 122 7.54 -10.91 12.79
N GLY A 123 8.33 -11.78 13.42
CA GLY A 123 9.31 -12.63 12.73
C GLY A 123 8.66 -13.55 11.70
N MET A 124 7.47 -14.08 12.00
CA MET A 124 6.69 -14.88 11.04
C MET A 124 6.19 -14.05 9.85
N LEU A 125 5.78 -12.79 10.05
CA LEU A 125 5.36 -11.92 8.92
C LEU A 125 6.54 -11.61 7.99
N ASN A 126 7.68 -11.24 8.55
CA ASN A 126 8.92 -11.06 7.77
C ASN A 126 9.32 -12.34 7.03
N LEU A 127 9.19 -13.50 7.68
CA LEU A 127 9.51 -14.79 7.07
C LEU A 127 8.55 -15.12 5.92
N ALA A 128 7.25 -14.83 6.09
CA ALA A 128 6.25 -15.01 5.03
C ALA A 128 6.56 -14.15 3.81
N ALA A 129 6.94 -12.88 4.00
CA ALA A 129 7.38 -12.00 2.92
C ALA A 129 8.63 -12.53 2.21
N CYS A 130 9.61 -13.06 2.96
CA CYS A 130 10.79 -13.66 2.35
C CYS A 130 10.43 -14.88 1.48
N TYR A 131 9.54 -15.77 1.95
CA TYR A 131 9.05 -16.88 1.13
C TYR A 131 8.33 -16.40 -0.14
N ALA A 132 7.49 -15.37 -0.05
CA ALA A 132 6.79 -14.83 -1.22
C ALA A 132 7.75 -14.20 -2.24
N ALA A 133 8.77 -13.49 -1.76
CA ALA A 133 9.84 -12.97 -2.61
C ALA A 133 10.58 -14.12 -3.32
N GLN A 134 10.88 -15.20 -2.60
CA GLN A 134 11.56 -16.36 -3.17
C GLN A 134 10.69 -17.13 -4.16
N ALA A 135 9.40 -17.26 -3.89
CA ALA A 135 8.42 -17.83 -4.82
C ALA A 135 8.44 -17.09 -6.16
N THR A 136 8.47 -15.75 -6.12
CA THR A 136 8.52 -14.90 -7.32
C THR A 136 9.85 -15.05 -8.07
N ARG A 137 10.97 -15.11 -7.36
CA ARG A 137 12.31 -15.24 -7.96
C ARG A 137 12.52 -16.60 -8.63
N GLN A 138 12.03 -17.67 -8.01
CA GLN A 138 12.22 -19.04 -8.50
C GLN A 138 11.07 -19.54 -9.37
N GLY A 139 9.92 -18.88 -9.34
CA GLY A 139 8.69 -19.38 -9.98
C GLY A 139 8.14 -20.64 -9.31
N ASP A 140 8.40 -20.83 -8.01
CA ASP A 140 8.04 -22.05 -7.28
C ASP A 140 6.89 -21.81 -6.29
N VAL A 141 5.78 -22.51 -6.55
CA VAL A 141 4.55 -22.47 -5.76
C VAL A 141 4.75 -23.04 -4.35
N ALA A 142 5.73 -23.91 -4.13
CA ALA A 142 6.03 -24.45 -2.81
C ALA A 142 6.43 -23.34 -1.82
N PHE A 143 7.22 -22.36 -2.27
CA PHE A 143 7.53 -21.18 -1.46
C PHE A 143 6.29 -20.32 -1.21
N LEU A 144 5.40 -20.17 -2.20
CA LEU A 144 4.15 -19.44 -2.02
C LEU A 144 3.22 -20.12 -0.99
N LEU A 145 3.17 -21.46 -0.97
CA LEU A 145 2.47 -22.21 0.07
C LEU A 145 3.04 -21.91 1.45
N ARG A 146 4.38 -21.92 1.60
CA ARG A 146 5.05 -21.58 2.87
C ARG A 146 4.76 -20.14 3.29
N ALA A 147 4.72 -19.20 2.35
CA ALA A 147 4.32 -17.81 2.61
C ALA A 147 2.90 -17.76 3.18
N VAL A 148 1.93 -18.36 2.50
CA VAL A 148 0.51 -18.36 2.91
C VAL A 148 0.31 -19.03 4.27
N THR A 149 0.95 -20.18 4.52
CA THR A 149 0.84 -20.89 5.80
C THR A 149 1.47 -20.10 6.95
N THR A 150 2.65 -19.53 6.74
CA THR A 150 3.33 -18.71 7.76
C THR A 150 2.56 -17.43 8.05
N GLN A 151 2.06 -16.76 7.02
CA GLN A 151 1.22 -15.57 7.13
C GLN A 151 -0.06 -15.85 7.95
N ARG A 152 -0.73 -16.98 7.67
CA ARG A 152 -1.92 -17.39 8.45
C ARG A 152 -1.57 -17.56 9.93
N ARG A 153 -0.49 -18.28 10.25
CA ARG A 153 -0.05 -18.47 11.64
C ARG A 153 0.25 -17.15 12.34
N ALA A 154 0.84 -16.19 11.63
CA ALA A 154 1.11 -14.87 12.17
C ALA A 154 -0.18 -14.06 12.43
N LEU A 155 -1.15 -14.13 11.51
CA LEU A 155 -2.47 -13.51 11.69
C LEU A 155 -3.25 -14.15 12.84
N ASP A 156 -3.18 -15.47 13.02
CA ASP A 156 -3.82 -16.17 14.13
C ASP A 156 -3.17 -15.79 15.48
N ALA A 157 -1.87 -15.44 15.46
CA ALA A 157 -1.12 -14.92 16.59
C ALA A 157 -1.16 -13.39 16.72
N TRP A 158 -1.96 -12.70 15.89
CA TRP A 158 -2.04 -11.24 15.90
C TRP A 158 -2.51 -10.74 17.28
N PRO A 159 -1.90 -9.66 17.82
CA PRO A 159 -2.27 -9.15 19.14
C PRO A 159 -3.76 -8.80 19.22
N THR A 160 -4.49 -9.44 20.14
CA THR A 160 -5.94 -9.26 20.29
C THR A 160 -6.36 -7.89 20.84
N ASN A 161 -5.41 -7.16 21.45
CA ASN A 161 -5.59 -5.80 21.91
C ASN A 161 -4.27 -5.02 21.83
N LEU A 162 -4.36 -3.70 22.00
CA LEU A 162 -3.21 -2.80 21.85
C LEU A 162 -2.15 -2.99 22.95
N GLU A 163 -2.54 -3.43 24.15
CA GLU A 163 -1.60 -3.70 25.25
C GLU A 163 -0.62 -4.82 24.92
N LYS A 164 -1.07 -5.79 24.14
CA LYS A 164 -0.26 -6.90 23.63
C LYS A 164 0.39 -6.60 22.29
N ALA A 165 0.10 -5.46 21.67
CA ALA A 165 0.75 -5.06 20.43
C ALA A 165 2.21 -4.65 20.69
N PRO A 166 3.07 -4.67 19.66
CA PRO A 166 4.39 -4.08 19.76
C PRO A 166 4.29 -2.63 20.24
N LYS A 167 5.22 -2.23 21.12
CA LYS A 167 5.24 -0.87 21.67
C LYS A 167 5.27 0.15 20.53
N GLY A 168 4.60 1.28 20.73
CA GLY A 168 4.53 2.41 19.79
C GLY A 168 3.44 2.32 18.74
N TRP A 169 2.73 1.19 18.63
CA TRP A 169 1.54 1.12 17.81
C TRP A 169 0.41 1.85 18.53
N ASP A 170 -0.28 2.73 17.81
CA ASP A 170 -1.60 3.18 18.22
C ASP A 170 -2.69 2.30 17.59
N PHE A 171 -3.93 2.51 18.00
CA PHE A 171 -5.06 1.72 17.51
C PHE A 171 -5.27 1.86 16.00
N GLY A 172 -4.99 3.03 15.42
CA GLY A 172 -5.12 3.29 13.99
C GLY A 172 -4.09 2.49 13.19
N VAL A 173 -2.83 2.56 13.61
CA VAL A 173 -1.73 1.77 13.04
C VAL A 173 -2.04 0.27 13.18
N TRP A 174 -2.35 -0.19 14.38
CA TRP A 174 -2.69 -1.61 14.62
C TRP A 174 -3.78 -2.12 13.68
N ARG A 175 -4.87 -1.36 13.51
CA ARG A 175 -5.98 -1.75 12.63
C ARG A 175 -5.58 -1.71 11.15
N ALA A 176 -4.87 -0.67 10.72
CA ALA A 176 -4.44 -0.52 9.34
C ALA A 176 -3.49 -1.66 8.92
N LEU A 177 -2.54 -2.01 9.80
CA LEU A 177 -1.63 -3.12 9.55
C LEU A 177 -2.36 -4.47 9.49
N LEU A 178 -3.30 -4.72 10.39
CA LEU A 178 -4.11 -5.94 10.33
C LEU A 178 -4.84 -6.06 8.99
N GLY A 179 -5.52 -5.00 8.55
CA GLY A 179 -6.23 -4.99 7.26
C GLY A 179 -5.31 -5.24 6.07
N ALA A 180 -4.11 -4.65 6.10
CA ALA A 180 -3.11 -4.83 5.06
C ALA A 180 -2.49 -6.24 5.04
N GLU A 181 -2.23 -6.83 6.20
CA GLU A 181 -1.72 -8.21 6.31
C GLU A 181 -2.76 -9.26 5.90
N GLU A 182 -4.03 -9.00 6.19
CA GLU A 182 -5.13 -9.82 5.68
C GLU A 182 -5.28 -9.71 4.16
N ALA A 183 -5.11 -8.51 3.60
CA ALA A 183 -5.13 -8.30 2.15
C ALA A 183 -3.98 -9.07 1.47
N GLN A 184 -2.77 -8.96 2.00
CA GLN A 184 -1.61 -9.71 1.53
C GLN A 184 -1.84 -11.22 1.60
N TYR A 185 -2.39 -11.73 2.72
CA TYR A 185 -2.76 -13.14 2.85
C TYR A 185 -3.78 -13.58 1.78
N ARG A 186 -4.84 -12.78 1.55
CA ARG A 186 -5.86 -13.09 0.53
C ARG A 186 -5.28 -13.12 -0.88
N LEU A 187 -4.43 -12.14 -1.20
CA LEU A 187 -3.71 -12.05 -2.48
C LEU A 187 -2.86 -13.29 -2.71
N TRP A 188 -1.94 -13.62 -1.79
CA TRP A 188 -1.07 -14.78 -1.91
C TRP A 188 -1.84 -16.10 -1.97
N ARG A 189 -2.91 -16.22 -1.18
CA ARG A 189 -3.78 -17.40 -1.22
C ARG A 189 -4.49 -17.51 -2.57
N SER A 190 -4.84 -16.41 -3.22
CA SER A 190 -5.43 -16.46 -4.57
C SER A 190 -4.43 -16.94 -5.60
N ARG A 191 -3.23 -16.36 -5.59
CA ARG A 191 -2.12 -16.77 -6.45
C ARG A 191 -1.72 -18.23 -6.25
N LEU A 192 -1.75 -18.72 -5.01
CA LEU A 192 -1.54 -20.13 -4.70
C LEU A 192 -2.57 -21.03 -5.40
N ARG A 193 -3.85 -20.60 -5.49
CA ARG A 193 -4.89 -21.34 -6.23
C ARG A 193 -4.66 -21.33 -7.74
N GLU A 194 -4.02 -20.29 -8.28
CA GLU A 194 -3.62 -20.25 -9.69
C GLU A 194 -2.47 -21.23 -10.00
N GLY A 195 -1.72 -21.65 -8.98
CA GLY A 195 -0.59 -22.56 -9.13
C GLY A 195 0.50 -21.95 -10.01
N ALA A 196 1.14 -22.77 -10.85
CA ALA A 196 2.23 -22.33 -11.72
C ALA A 196 1.84 -21.18 -12.68
N ASN A 197 0.54 -21.04 -12.99
CA ASN A 197 0.03 -19.95 -13.84
C ASN A 197 0.23 -18.57 -13.21
N THR A 198 0.40 -18.49 -11.87
CA THR A 198 0.61 -17.22 -11.19
C THR A 198 1.87 -16.49 -11.66
N PHE A 199 2.91 -17.24 -12.03
CA PHE A 199 4.18 -16.70 -12.52
C PHE A 199 4.21 -16.57 -14.04
N ALA A 200 3.44 -17.39 -14.76
CA ALA A 200 3.43 -17.41 -16.23
C ALA A 200 2.54 -16.33 -16.85
N THR A 201 1.53 -15.85 -16.13
CA THR A 201 0.51 -14.93 -16.66
C THR A 201 0.49 -13.61 -15.90
N LEU A 202 0.26 -12.51 -16.61
CA LEU A 202 -0.09 -11.23 -16.00
C LEU A 202 -1.61 -11.13 -16.01
N LYS A 203 -2.20 -11.09 -14.82
CA LYS A 203 -3.64 -10.99 -14.64
C LYS A 203 -3.92 -9.87 -13.64
N LEU A 204 -4.82 -8.96 -14.03
CA LEU A 204 -5.31 -7.92 -13.15
C LEU A 204 -6.23 -8.55 -12.09
N GLU A 205 -5.94 -8.31 -10.82
CA GLU A 205 -6.69 -8.80 -9.68
C GLU A 205 -6.82 -7.70 -8.62
N ASP A 206 -7.89 -7.71 -7.84
CA ASP A 206 -8.05 -6.86 -6.65
C ASP A 206 -7.29 -7.46 -5.45
N LEU A 207 -7.27 -6.79 -4.29
CA LEU A 207 -6.56 -7.30 -3.11
C LEU A 207 -7.30 -8.44 -2.39
N ARG A 208 -8.46 -8.88 -2.90
CA ARG A 208 -9.11 -10.14 -2.51
C ARG A 208 -8.66 -11.31 -3.42
N GLY A 209 -7.88 -11.00 -4.46
CA GLY A 209 -7.45 -11.93 -5.50
C GLY A 209 -8.58 -12.30 -6.46
N GLY A 210 -9.61 -11.47 -6.55
CA GLY A 210 -10.72 -11.60 -7.48
C GLY A 210 -10.59 -10.64 -8.67
N PRO A 211 -11.57 -10.65 -9.61
CA PRO A 211 -11.63 -9.64 -10.65
C PRO A 211 -11.86 -8.25 -10.03
N VAL A 212 -11.26 -7.22 -10.62
CA VAL A 212 -11.49 -5.84 -10.18
C VAL A 212 -12.92 -5.44 -10.55
N PRO A 213 -13.76 -4.96 -9.61
CA PRO A 213 -15.16 -4.61 -9.87
C PRO A 213 -15.31 -3.60 -11.00
N GLY A 214 -16.30 -3.77 -11.86
CA GLY A 214 -16.55 -2.84 -12.98
C GLY A 214 -15.56 -2.94 -14.15
N PHE A 215 -14.51 -3.77 -14.06
CA PHE A 215 -13.64 -4.12 -15.19
C PHE A 215 -14.15 -5.41 -15.82
N GLY A 216 -14.85 -5.33 -16.97
CA GLY A 216 -15.34 -6.56 -17.62
C GLY A 216 -16.28 -6.46 -18.82
N LYS A 217 -16.61 -5.27 -19.34
CA LYS A 217 -17.33 -5.19 -20.64
C LYS A 217 -16.65 -4.25 -21.63
N GLU A 218 -16.29 -3.03 -21.23
CA GLU A 218 -15.47 -2.11 -22.02
C GLU A 218 -14.63 -1.25 -21.07
N TYR A 219 -13.32 -1.20 -21.29
CA TYR A 219 -12.41 -0.34 -20.52
C TYR A 219 -12.59 1.12 -20.95
N SER A 220 -12.65 2.05 -20.00
CA SER A 220 -12.73 3.48 -20.29
C SER A 220 -11.72 4.28 -19.47
N ALA A 221 -11.22 5.35 -20.08
CA ALA A 221 -10.38 6.32 -19.39
C ALA A 221 -11.25 7.28 -18.56
N GLY A 222 -10.75 7.65 -17.39
CA GLY A 222 -11.39 8.60 -16.50
C GLY A 222 -12.10 7.93 -15.32
N PRO A 223 -12.86 8.73 -14.54
CA PRO A 223 -13.36 8.30 -13.24
C PRO A 223 -14.24 7.07 -13.36
N ALA A 224 -14.03 6.13 -12.43
CA ALA A 224 -14.75 4.88 -12.42
C ALA A 224 -16.24 5.08 -12.11
N SER A 225 -17.04 4.13 -12.59
CA SER A 225 -18.48 4.13 -12.39
C SER A 225 -18.85 4.09 -10.89
N PRO A 226 -20.07 4.53 -10.52
CA PRO A 226 -20.56 4.34 -9.14
C PRO A 226 -20.58 2.88 -8.67
N VAL A 227 -20.63 1.91 -9.59
CA VAL A 227 -20.54 0.48 -9.27
C VAL A 227 -19.16 0.13 -8.73
N PHE A 228 -18.10 0.60 -9.38
CA PHE A 228 -16.72 0.43 -8.89
C PHE A 228 -16.60 0.92 -7.45
N TRP A 229 -17.04 2.16 -7.18
CA TRP A 229 -16.91 2.76 -5.85
C TRP A 229 -17.76 2.08 -4.77
N ARG A 230 -18.89 1.46 -5.14
CA ARG A 230 -19.74 0.72 -4.22
C ARG A 230 -19.14 -0.64 -3.86
N GLU A 231 -18.43 -1.26 -4.80
CA GLU A 231 -17.92 -2.63 -4.68
C GLU A 231 -16.42 -2.70 -4.37
N ALA A 232 -15.70 -1.58 -4.51
CA ALA A 232 -14.30 -1.45 -4.14
C ALA A 232 -14.17 -1.67 -2.62
N ILE A 233 -13.43 -2.73 -2.28
CA ILE A 233 -13.10 -3.08 -0.88
C ILE A 233 -11.74 -2.51 -0.49
N ASP A 234 -10.93 -2.16 -1.49
CA ASP A 234 -9.61 -1.60 -1.31
C ASP A 234 -9.70 -0.07 -1.33
N ASP A 235 -8.69 0.60 -0.80
CA ASP A 235 -8.48 2.03 -1.01
C ASP A 235 -7.10 2.28 -1.60
N LEU A 236 -6.89 3.49 -2.14
CA LEU A 236 -5.63 3.86 -2.78
C LEU A 236 -4.43 3.71 -1.83
N ALA A 237 -4.59 4.00 -0.53
CA ALA A 237 -3.50 3.91 0.43
C ALA A 237 -3.10 2.45 0.65
N LEU A 238 -4.06 1.54 0.76
CA LEU A 238 -3.81 0.11 0.86
C LEU A 238 -3.13 -0.43 -0.39
N VAL A 239 -3.60 -0.05 -1.59
CA VAL A 239 -2.97 -0.48 -2.86
C VAL A 239 -1.54 0.03 -2.97
N GLN A 240 -1.30 1.30 -2.67
CA GLN A 240 0.05 1.85 -2.61
C GLN A 240 0.92 1.11 -1.58
N GLN A 241 0.37 0.76 -0.41
CA GLN A 241 1.09 0.03 0.62
C GLN A 241 1.50 -1.36 0.14
N MET A 242 0.60 -2.10 -0.53
CA MET A 242 0.89 -3.41 -1.11
C MET A 242 1.99 -3.32 -2.17
N VAL A 243 1.98 -2.27 -3.00
CA VAL A 243 3.03 -2.05 -4.01
C VAL A 243 4.38 -1.73 -3.35
N LEU A 244 4.44 -0.96 -2.26
CA LEU A 244 5.69 -0.69 -1.55
C LEU A 244 6.25 -1.95 -0.84
N TRP A 245 5.38 -2.83 -0.36
CA TRP A 245 5.82 -4.11 0.22
C TRP A 245 6.32 -5.07 -0.86
N ASN A 246 5.72 -5.04 -2.04
CA ASN A 246 6.05 -5.91 -3.16
C ASN A 246 6.50 -5.07 -4.38
N PRO A 247 7.64 -4.35 -4.29
CA PRO A 247 8.00 -3.32 -5.27
C PRO A 247 8.24 -3.85 -6.68
N THR A 248 8.52 -5.15 -6.82
CA THR A 248 8.76 -5.84 -8.09
C THR A 248 7.52 -6.54 -8.64
N ASP A 249 6.37 -6.45 -7.95
CA ASP A 249 5.13 -7.08 -8.37
C ASP A 249 4.40 -6.23 -9.43
N ASN A 250 4.45 -6.72 -10.68
CA ASN A 250 3.82 -6.04 -11.81
C ASN A 250 2.29 -6.07 -11.76
N ARG A 251 1.66 -7.08 -11.14
CA ARG A 251 0.20 -7.16 -11.04
C ARG A 251 -0.32 -6.10 -10.07
N LEU A 252 0.35 -5.93 -8.93
CA LEU A 252 0.03 -4.87 -7.96
C LEU A 252 0.31 -3.47 -8.53
N TYR A 253 1.40 -3.30 -9.28
CA TYR A 253 1.69 -2.02 -9.93
C TYR A 253 0.66 -1.69 -11.03
N TRP A 254 0.17 -2.71 -11.74
CA TRP A 254 -0.94 -2.53 -12.67
C TRP A 254 -2.22 -2.10 -11.93
N LEU A 255 -2.61 -2.80 -10.84
CA LEU A 255 -3.75 -2.41 -10.01
C LEU A 255 -3.65 -0.96 -9.54
N TYR A 256 -2.46 -0.48 -9.15
CA TYR A 256 -2.24 0.93 -8.80
C TYR A 256 -2.55 1.88 -9.96
N GLY A 257 -2.11 1.56 -11.18
CA GLY A 257 -2.46 2.33 -12.38
C GLY A 257 -3.97 2.40 -12.62
N GLU A 258 -4.68 1.29 -12.40
CA GLU A 258 -6.14 1.26 -12.52
C GLU A 258 -6.84 2.08 -11.45
N TRP A 259 -6.32 2.09 -10.23
CA TRP A 259 -6.82 2.97 -9.16
C TRP A 259 -6.63 4.45 -9.45
N LEU A 260 -5.52 4.82 -10.09
CA LEU A 260 -5.30 6.19 -10.56
C LEU A 260 -6.33 6.56 -11.64
N ASN A 261 -6.55 5.68 -12.63
CA ASN A 261 -7.54 5.91 -13.67
C ASN A 261 -8.95 6.08 -13.06
N ALA A 262 -9.33 5.18 -12.15
CA ALA A 262 -10.61 5.21 -11.46
C ALA A 262 -10.89 6.53 -10.71
N ARG A 263 -9.84 7.24 -10.28
CA ARG A 263 -9.94 8.56 -9.63
C ARG A 263 -9.95 9.73 -10.61
N GLY A 264 -9.85 9.47 -11.91
CA GLY A 264 -9.72 10.47 -12.96
C GLY A 264 -8.29 10.94 -13.20
N GLU A 265 -7.29 10.33 -12.57
CA GLU A 265 -5.87 10.66 -12.75
C GLU A 265 -5.28 9.99 -14.01
N VAL A 266 -5.94 10.20 -15.16
CA VAL A 266 -5.67 9.52 -16.44
C VAL A 266 -4.21 9.63 -16.87
N ALA A 267 -3.62 10.83 -16.73
CA ALA A 267 -2.22 11.06 -17.11
C ALA A 267 -1.24 10.24 -16.25
N SER A 268 -1.50 10.14 -14.94
CA SER A 268 -0.69 9.35 -14.01
C SER A 268 -0.84 7.85 -14.29
N ALA A 269 -2.09 7.39 -14.50
CA ALA A 269 -2.40 6.00 -14.85
C ALA A 269 -1.70 5.58 -16.15
N ARG A 270 -1.74 6.42 -17.18
CA ARG A 270 -1.04 6.20 -18.46
C ARG A 270 0.45 5.93 -18.23
N VAL A 271 1.11 6.75 -17.40
CA VAL A 271 2.55 6.62 -17.13
C VAL A 271 2.88 5.29 -16.42
N VAL A 272 2.02 4.82 -15.51
CA VAL A 272 2.18 3.51 -14.85
C VAL A 272 2.10 2.37 -15.87
N LEU A 273 1.05 2.37 -16.70
CA LEU A 273 0.83 1.32 -17.70
C LEU A 273 1.89 1.36 -18.81
N GLU A 274 2.34 2.55 -19.20
CA GLU A 274 3.46 2.74 -20.15
C GLU A 274 4.75 2.11 -19.62
N GLU A 275 5.07 2.32 -18.34
CA GLU A 275 6.24 1.69 -17.71
C GLU A 275 6.16 0.16 -17.74
N LEU A 276 4.97 -0.40 -17.50
CA LEU A 276 4.75 -1.85 -17.59
C LEU A 276 4.93 -2.36 -19.03
N VAL A 277 4.35 -1.68 -20.03
CA VAL A 277 4.43 -2.09 -21.43
C VAL A 277 5.87 -1.95 -21.98
N ASP A 278 6.51 -0.82 -21.74
CA ASP A 278 7.78 -0.46 -22.37
C ASP A 278 8.98 -0.86 -21.51
N ALA A 279 9.11 -0.31 -20.31
CA ALA A 279 10.29 -0.52 -19.46
C ALA A 279 10.35 -1.95 -18.89
N ARG A 280 9.20 -2.52 -18.51
CA ARG A 280 9.09 -3.91 -18.03
C ARG A 280 8.89 -4.93 -19.17
N ARG A 281 8.78 -4.45 -20.42
CA ARG A 281 8.66 -5.28 -21.63
C ARG A 281 7.45 -6.22 -21.63
N LEU A 282 6.33 -5.80 -21.03
CA LEU A 282 5.11 -6.61 -20.91
C LEU A 282 4.13 -6.40 -22.08
N ARG A 283 4.65 -6.08 -23.28
CA ARG A 283 3.82 -5.84 -24.48
C ARG A 283 3.08 -7.09 -24.97
N ASN A 284 3.48 -8.28 -24.53
CA ASN A 284 2.85 -9.55 -24.88
C ASN A 284 1.55 -9.84 -24.12
N PHE A 285 1.08 -8.92 -23.26
CA PHE A 285 -0.19 -9.05 -22.52
C PHE A 285 -1.24 -8.10 -23.13
N PRO A 286 -2.19 -8.61 -23.96
CA PRO A 286 -3.10 -7.78 -24.75
C PRO A 286 -3.97 -6.85 -23.91
N ASP A 287 -4.48 -7.32 -22.78
CA ASP A 287 -5.35 -6.54 -21.90
C ASP A 287 -4.62 -5.29 -21.37
N LEU A 288 -3.38 -5.45 -20.89
CA LEU A 288 -2.53 -4.35 -20.45
C LEU A 288 -2.27 -3.34 -21.57
N VAL A 289 -1.93 -3.83 -22.77
CA VAL A 289 -1.66 -2.97 -23.94
C VAL A 289 -2.90 -2.21 -24.36
N SER A 290 -4.07 -2.85 -24.35
CA SER A 290 -5.35 -2.24 -24.65
C SER A 290 -5.68 -1.10 -23.69
N HIS A 291 -5.56 -1.36 -22.37
CA HIS A 291 -5.78 -0.33 -21.35
C HIS A 291 -4.82 0.85 -21.53
N TRP A 292 -3.53 0.58 -21.74
CA TRP A 292 -2.52 1.61 -21.99
C TRP A 292 -2.86 2.48 -23.21
N GLN A 293 -3.29 1.87 -24.33
CA GLN A 293 -3.66 2.60 -25.54
C GLN A 293 -4.86 3.53 -25.32
N ILE A 294 -5.87 3.05 -24.58
CA ILE A 294 -7.06 3.85 -24.25
C ILE A 294 -6.67 5.04 -23.37
N LEU A 295 -5.85 4.83 -22.33
CA LEU A 295 -5.36 5.92 -21.48
C LEU A 295 -4.48 6.91 -22.24
N ARG A 296 -3.65 6.43 -23.16
CA ARG A 296 -2.82 7.28 -24.01
C ARG A 296 -3.67 8.18 -24.90
N ALA A 297 -4.63 7.61 -25.63
CA ALA A 297 -5.53 8.38 -26.48
C ALA A 297 -6.30 9.44 -25.68
N ALA A 298 -6.79 9.08 -24.49
CA ALA A 298 -7.49 10.02 -23.62
C ALA A 298 -6.57 11.14 -23.09
N ALA A 299 -5.35 10.82 -22.67
CA ALA A 299 -4.40 11.84 -22.21
C ALA A 299 -3.97 12.79 -23.34
N ASP A 300 -3.80 12.27 -24.56
CA ASP A 300 -3.47 13.08 -25.75
C ASP A 300 -4.63 14.03 -26.09
N ALA A 301 -5.88 13.54 -26.03
CA ALA A 301 -7.08 14.36 -26.24
C ALA A 301 -7.21 15.48 -25.19
N MET A 302 -6.89 15.21 -23.92
CA MET A 302 -6.89 16.23 -22.86
C MET A 302 -5.82 17.31 -23.06
N GLN A 303 -4.68 16.98 -23.68
CA GLN A 303 -3.62 17.95 -23.98
C GLN A 303 -3.89 18.77 -25.24
N GLY A 304 -4.61 18.19 -26.21
CA GLY A 304 -5.01 18.87 -27.45
C GLY A 304 -6.27 19.75 -27.33
N ALA A 305 -7.00 19.66 -26.22
CA ALA A 305 -8.20 20.48 -25.98
C ALA A 305 -7.84 21.97 -25.78
N PRO A 306 -8.48 22.91 -26.50
CA PRO A 306 -8.32 24.33 -26.24
C PRO A 306 -8.72 24.67 -24.80
N LYS A 307 -7.86 25.39 -24.06
CA LYS A 307 -8.03 25.69 -22.62
C LYS A 307 -9.21 26.62 -22.27
N ASP A 308 -9.99 27.06 -23.25
CA ASP A 308 -10.96 28.15 -23.11
C ASP A 308 -12.44 27.74 -23.25
N GLN A 309 -12.79 26.46 -23.10
CA GLN A 309 -14.21 26.05 -23.09
C GLN A 309 -14.63 25.53 -21.72
N PRO A 310 -15.56 26.22 -21.01
CA PRO A 310 -16.17 25.64 -19.82
C PRO A 310 -16.99 24.41 -20.22
N ALA A 311 -16.79 23.32 -19.49
CA ALA A 311 -17.47 22.04 -19.70
C ALA A 311 -19.00 22.23 -19.74
N GLN A 312 -19.58 22.27 -20.94
CA GLN A 312 -20.97 21.92 -21.14
C GLN A 312 -21.03 20.40 -21.25
N SER A 313 -21.52 19.77 -20.19
CA SER A 313 -21.92 18.38 -20.21
C SER A 313 -23.15 18.25 -21.13
N ASP A 314 -22.99 17.55 -22.24
CA ASP A 314 -24.10 17.09 -23.07
C ASP A 314 -24.93 16.06 -22.29
N ALA A 315 -25.84 16.56 -21.48
CA ALA A 315 -26.94 15.81 -20.87
C ALA A 315 -28.13 15.72 -21.84
N THR A 316 -27.87 15.35 -23.10
CA THR A 316 -28.93 15.25 -24.12
C THR A 316 -28.74 14.02 -25.00
N ALA A 317 -28.70 12.85 -24.38
CA ALA A 317 -28.71 11.58 -25.10
C ALA A 317 -29.38 10.43 -24.31
N LEU A 318 -30.45 10.71 -23.56
CA LEU A 318 -31.40 9.68 -23.09
C LEU A 318 -32.80 10.30 -22.96
N SER A 319 -33.46 10.55 -24.09
CA SER A 319 -34.91 10.78 -24.14
C SER A 319 -35.49 9.73 -25.08
N GLY A 320 -36.11 8.71 -24.50
CA GLY A 320 -36.77 7.66 -25.26
C GLY A 320 -36.96 6.37 -24.47
N ALA A 321 -37.83 6.39 -23.46
CA ALA A 321 -38.71 5.27 -23.08
C ALA A 321 -39.54 5.65 -21.85
N GLU A 322 -40.83 5.87 -22.10
CA GLU A 322 -42.01 5.71 -21.25
C GLU A 322 -41.83 5.56 -19.72
N ALA A 323 -42.37 6.53 -18.98
CA ALA A 323 -42.92 6.27 -17.64
C ALA A 323 -44.17 7.12 -17.39
N GLU A 324 -45.18 6.39 -16.95
CA GLU A 324 -46.58 6.68 -16.69
C GLU A 324 -46.81 7.74 -15.59
N LYS A 325 -47.94 8.46 -15.67
CA LYS A 325 -48.38 9.52 -14.73
C LYS A 325 -48.72 8.97 -13.32
N ALA A 326 -48.24 9.62 -12.26
CA ALA A 326 -48.94 9.81 -10.96
C ALA A 326 -48.21 10.87 -10.07
N PRO A 327 -48.81 11.45 -9.01
CA PRO A 327 -48.97 12.90 -8.87
C PRO A 327 -48.05 13.60 -7.86
N ALA A 328 -48.07 14.93 -7.96
CA ALA A 328 -47.39 15.90 -7.11
C ALA A 328 -47.57 15.65 -5.61
N GLY A 329 -46.45 15.44 -4.91
CA GLY A 329 -46.33 15.49 -3.46
C GLY A 329 -45.22 16.47 -3.08
N LEU A 330 -45.53 17.41 -2.18
CA LEU A 330 -44.57 18.32 -1.56
C LEU A 330 -43.42 17.53 -0.89
N GLU A 331 -42.20 17.65 -1.40
CA GLU A 331 -41.01 17.23 -0.67
C GLU A 331 -40.60 18.31 0.34
N LEU A 332 -40.72 18.00 1.63
CA LEU A 332 -40.19 18.84 2.70
C LEU A 332 -38.65 18.75 2.71
N PRO A 333 -37.93 19.87 2.90
CA PRO A 333 -36.47 19.87 2.92
C PRO A 333 -35.90 19.04 4.08
N ASN A 334 -34.84 18.31 3.75
CA ASN A 334 -34.14 17.38 4.62
C ASN A 334 -33.62 18.08 5.90
N TRP A 335 -34.22 17.78 7.06
CA TRP A 335 -33.94 18.40 8.37
C TRP A 335 -32.48 18.28 8.83
N ARG A 336 -31.75 17.31 8.26
CA ARG A 336 -30.31 17.11 8.48
C ARG A 336 -29.46 18.23 7.86
N THR A 337 -29.91 18.84 6.77
CA THR A 337 -29.21 19.95 6.11
C THR A 337 -29.45 21.27 6.86
N LEU A 338 -30.64 21.45 7.43
CA LEU A 338 -30.99 22.61 8.26
C LEU A 338 -30.24 22.63 9.60
N SER A 339 -30.03 21.46 10.21
CA SER A 339 -29.31 21.36 11.50
C SER A 339 -27.81 21.62 11.37
N VAL A 340 -27.17 21.18 10.27
CA VAL A 340 -25.75 21.47 10.00
C VAL A 340 -25.51 22.96 9.76
N GLY A 341 -26.40 23.63 9.01
CA GLY A 341 -26.30 25.08 8.78
C GLY A 341 -26.45 25.92 10.06
N LEU A 342 -27.34 25.51 10.97
CA LEU A 342 -27.57 26.21 12.23
C LEU A 342 -26.40 26.05 13.21
N CYS A 343 -25.81 24.85 13.31
CA CYS A 343 -24.63 24.61 14.13
C CYS A 343 -23.41 25.42 13.65
N LEU A 344 -23.19 25.51 12.34
CA LEU A 344 -22.09 26.29 11.77
C LEU A 344 -22.27 27.80 12.06
N GLY A 345 -23.49 28.32 11.93
CA GLY A 345 -23.81 29.72 12.23
C GLY A 345 -23.56 30.10 13.68
N VAL A 346 -23.91 29.23 14.64
CA VAL A 346 -23.66 29.46 16.07
C VAL A 346 -22.16 29.50 16.38
N VAL A 347 -21.37 28.60 15.78
CA VAL A 347 -19.91 28.58 15.97
C VAL A 347 -19.27 29.86 15.43
N VAL A 348 -19.67 30.32 14.24
CA VAL A 348 -19.16 31.58 13.67
C VAL A 348 -19.51 32.79 14.53
N CYS A 349 -20.75 32.86 15.05
CA CYS A 349 -21.16 33.94 15.95
C CYS A 349 -20.38 33.94 17.27
N LEU A 350 -20.10 32.77 17.85
CA LEU A 350 -19.30 32.66 19.08
C LEU A 350 -17.84 33.10 18.84
N LEU A 351 -17.25 32.71 17.71
CA LEU A 351 -15.88 33.13 17.35
C LEU A 351 -15.80 34.64 17.10
N ALA A 352 -16.79 35.22 16.41
CA ALA A 352 -16.88 36.66 16.21
C ALA A 352 -17.03 37.42 17.54
N GLN A 353 -17.86 36.91 18.45
CA GLN A 353 -18.04 37.49 19.79
C GLN A 353 -16.76 37.40 20.64
N MET A 354 -16.00 36.30 20.51
CA MET A 354 -14.70 36.15 21.19
C MET A 354 -13.64 37.09 20.61
N GLN A 355 -13.58 37.28 19.29
CA GLN A 355 -12.69 38.26 18.67
C GLN A 355 -13.04 39.70 19.07
N TRP A 356 -14.33 40.04 19.14
CA TRP A 356 -14.76 41.36 19.61
C TRP A 356 -14.37 41.63 21.06
N ARG A 357 -14.57 40.63 21.93
CA ARG A 357 -14.19 40.72 23.36
C ARG A 357 -12.68 40.80 23.56
N SER A 358 -11.87 40.16 22.72
CA SER A 358 -10.42 40.24 22.82
C SER A 358 -9.86 41.60 22.39
N LEU A 359 -10.47 42.22 21.38
CA LEU A 359 -10.13 43.59 20.94
C LEU A 359 -10.50 44.65 21.98
N ASN A 360 -11.65 44.52 22.64
CA ASN A 360 -12.07 45.44 23.70
C ASN A 360 -11.32 45.26 25.03
N ARG A 361 -10.50 44.22 25.20
CA ARG A 361 -9.61 44.06 26.37
C ARG A 361 -8.20 44.61 26.14
N ARG A 362 -7.88 45.03 24.91
CA ARG A 362 -6.58 45.61 24.52
C ARG A 362 -6.63 47.13 24.29
N ARG A 363 -7.80 47.72 24.51
CA ARG A 363 -8.01 49.15 24.74
C ARG A 363 -8.34 49.33 26.21
#